data_AF-A0A3D4X4M3-F1
#
_entry.id   AF-A0A3D4X4M3-F1
#
_cell.length_a   1.000
_cell.length_b   1.000
_cell.length_c   1.000
_cell.angle_alpha   90.00
_cell.angle_beta   90.00
_cell.angle_gamma   90.00
#
_symmetry.space_group_name_H-M   'P 1'
#
loop_
_entity.id
_entity.type
_entity.pdbx_description
1 polymer ?
#
loop_
_entity_poly.entity_id
_entity_poly.type
_entity_poly.pdbx_seq_one_letter_code
_entity_poly.pdbx_strand_id
1 'polypeptide(L)'
;ILAVDQLRQSKNRAISLITLASRAAIEGGISAENALTVSESYICMTESMKTAEQVEAVMREAEYKLVDMVVEETKKDELPHPLVAKVKDYVFRNLQSEIKVSDMAGNFCVNADYLSSLFHKSTGKTITRYVLEEKVKAAKSMLIYTTNTLQEIAFVLNFSSQSHFSTVFRKFTGLTPKEYRDTYSLQKTEEEG
;
A
#
# COMPACT_ATOMS: atom_id res chain seq x y z
N ILE A 1 -3.68 42.39 -11.81
CA ILE A 1 -2.78 43.49 -12.25
C ILE A 1 -2.44 43.22 -13.71
N LEU A 2 -3.09 43.91 -14.65
CA LEU A 2 -2.84 43.78 -16.08
C LEU A 2 -1.62 44.66 -16.44
N ALA A 3 -0.46 44.05 -16.63
CA ALA A 3 0.73 44.74 -17.13
C ALA A 3 0.60 44.94 -18.65
N VAL A 4 1.06 46.09 -19.16
CA VAL A 4 1.06 46.43 -20.60
C VAL A 4 2.06 45.57 -21.40
N ASP A 5 3.05 45.00 -20.71
CA ASP A 5 4.08 44.11 -21.25
C ASP A 5 3.72 42.65 -20.98
N GLN A 6 3.54 41.89 -22.07
CA GLN A 6 3.19 40.47 -22.07
C GLN A 6 4.20 39.64 -21.27
N LEU A 7 5.49 39.97 -21.32
CA LEU A 7 6.52 39.26 -20.56
C LEU A 7 6.36 39.49 -19.06
N ARG A 8 6.15 40.74 -18.64
CA ARG A 8 5.96 41.07 -17.22
C ARG A 8 4.67 40.45 -16.68
N GLN A 9 3.60 40.40 -17.50
CA GLN A 9 2.37 39.71 -17.13
C GLN A 9 2.62 38.22 -16.87
N SER A 10 3.34 37.53 -17.78
CA SER A 10 3.69 36.12 -17.61
C SER A 10 4.54 35.89 -16.36
N LYS A 11 5.54 36.74 -16.09
CA LYS A 11 6.38 36.64 -14.88
C LYS A 11 5.55 36.76 -13.59
N ASN A 12 4.66 37.75 -13.52
CA ASN A 12 3.80 37.95 -12.34
C ASN A 12 2.86 36.76 -12.11
N ARG A 13 2.34 36.17 -13.18
CA ARG A 13 1.50 34.96 -13.10
C ARG A 13 2.32 33.77 -12.59
N ALA A 14 3.51 33.54 -13.14
CA ALA A 14 4.39 32.46 -12.72
C ALA A 14 4.79 32.57 -11.24
N ILE A 15 5.18 33.75 -10.76
CA ILE A 15 5.53 33.98 -9.34
C ILE A 15 4.34 33.69 -8.42
N SER A 16 3.15 34.16 -8.80
CA SER A 16 1.93 33.91 -8.03
C SER A 16 1.61 32.41 -7.96
N LEU A 17 1.78 31.71 -9.08
CA LEU A 17 1.56 30.28 -9.18
C LEU A 17 2.56 29.50 -8.34
N ILE A 18 3.87 29.78 -8.47
CA ILE A 18 4.93 29.13 -7.70
C ILE A 18 4.71 29.32 -6.20
N THR A 19 4.28 30.51 -5.77
CA THR A 19 3.98 30.81 -4.36
C THR A 19 2.78 30.00 -3.83
N LEU A 20 1.74 29.81 -4.64
CA LEU A 20 0.58 29.02 -4.24
C LEU A 20 0.90 27.52 -4.25
N ALA A 21 1.62 27.05 -5.28
CA ALA A 21 2.04 25.66 -5.40
C ALA A 21 2.95 25.25 -4.25
N SER A 22 3.86 26.11 -3.81
CA SER A 22 4.74 25.80 -2.67
C SER A 22 3.98 25.68 -1.36
N ARG A 23 2.98 26.54 -1.10
CA ARG A 23 2.09 26.40 0.06
C ARG A 23 1.31 25.09 0.02
N ALA A 24 0.71 24.78 -1.12
CA ALA A 24 0.00 23.52 -1.31
C ALA A 24 0.92 22.30 -1.12
N ALA A 25 2.17 22.39 -1.55
CA ALA A 25 3.16 21.32 -1.37
C ALA A 25 3.59 21.15 0.09
N ILE A 26 3.66 22.23 0.87
CA ILE A 26 3.86 22.19 2.33
C ILE A 26 2.66 21.53 3.02
N GLU A 27 1.44 21.90 2.64
CA GLU A 27 0.22 21.24 3.11
C GLU A 27 0.18 19.74 2.71
N GLY A 28 0.81 19.40 1.58
CA GLY A 28 1.04 18.04 1.10
C GLY A 28 2.16 17.27 1.81
N GLY A 29 2.81 17.85 2.81
CA GLY A 29 3.77 17.17 3.70
C GLY A 29 5.24 17.50 3.45
N ILE A 30 5.59 18.28 2.43
CA ILE A 30 6.97 18.73 2.24
C ILE A 30 7.35 19.71 3.37
N SER A 31 8.60 19.64 3.86
CA SER A 31 9.10 20.64 4.80
C SER A 31 9.07 22.05 4.21
N ALA A 32 8.71 23.04 5.03
CA ALA A 32 8.69 24.44 4.61
C ALA A 32 10.04 24.90 4.03
N GLU A 33 11.14 24.46 4.62
CA GLU A 33 12.50 24.77 4.15
C GLU A 33 12.76 24.29 2.71
N ASN A 34 12.43 23.04 2.40
CA ASN A 34 12.64 22.47 1.06
C ASN A 34 11.72 23.12 0.03
N ALA A 35 10.44 23.29 0.38
CA ALA A 35 9.47 23.91 -0.51
C ALA A 35 9.85 25.37 -0.83
N LEU A 36 10.22 26.16 0.18
CA LEU A 36 10.62 27.57 0.00
C LEU A 36 11.91 27.68 -0.80
N THR A 37 12.92 26.85 -0.53
CA THR A 37 14.20 26.87 -1.26
C THR A 37 13.98 26.64 -2.77
N VAL A 38 13.15 25.65 -3.12
CA VAL A 38 12.80 25.37 -4.52
C VAL A 38 12.01 26.52 -5.13
N SER A 39 11.06 27.09 -4.38
CA SER A 39 10.27 28.25 -4.82
C SER A 39 11.14 29.45 -5.16
N GLU A 40 12.08 29.78 -4.28
CA GLU A 40 12.99 30.92 -4.42
C GLU A 40 13.88 30.77 -5.66
N SER A 41 14.42 29.57 -5.90
CA SER A 41 15.18 29.26 -7.10
C SER A 41 14.36 29.51 -8.38
N TYR A 42 13.14 28.97 -8.46
CA TYR A 42 12.29 29.14 -9.64
C TYR A 42 11.77 30.58 -9.82
N ILE A 43 11.54 31.33 -8.74
CA ILE A 43 11.21 32.75 -8.80
C ILE A 43 12.39 33.54 -9.38
N CYS A 44 13.62 33.26 -8.96
CA CYS A 44 14.82 33.90 -9.51
C CYS A 44 15.05 33.56 -10.98
N MET A 45 14.82 32.29 -11.36
CA MET A 45 14.85 31.86 -12.76
C MET A 45 13.81 32.61 -13.59
N THR A 46 12.57 32.71 -13.09
CA THR A 46 11.46 33.44 -13.74
C THR A 46 11.82 34.90 -14.02
N GLU A 47 12.42 35.60 -13.06
CA GLU A 47 12.85 36.99 -13.25
C GLU A 47 13.95 37.14 -14.31
N SER A 48 14.80 36.11 -14.47
CA SER A 48 15.89 36.09 -15.45
C SER A 48 15.44 35.77 -16.88
N MET A 49 14.21 35.29 -17.08
CA MET A 49 13.69 34.92 -18.41
C MET A 49 13.44 36.14 -19.30
N LYS A 50 13.60 35.95 -20.61
CA LYS A 50 13.55 37.04 -21.62
C LYS A 50 12.31 36.96 -22.52
N THR A 51 11.59 35.84 -22.55
CA THR A 51 10.36 35.68 -23.33
C THR A 51 9.25 35.01 -22.51
N ALA A 52 7.99 35.21 -22.93
CA ALA A 52 6.84 34.65 -22.24
C ALA A 52 6.85 33.11 -22.29
N GLU A 53 7.33 32.54 -23.40
CA GLU A 53 7.47 31.09 -23.59
C GLU A 53 8.50 30.50 -22.63
N GLN A 54 9.60 31.20 -22.39
CA GLN A 54 10.60 30.79 -21.39
C GLN A 54 10.02 30.81 -19.97
N VAL A 55 9.24 31.84 -19.65
CA VAL A 55 8.55 31.93 -18.35
C VAL A 55 7.57 30.78 -18.16
N GLU A 56 6.79 30.46 -19.20
CA GLU A 56 5.82 29.36 -19.17
C GLU A 56 6.54 28.00 -18.99
N ALA A 57 7.68 27.80 -19.65
CA ALA A 57 8.48 26.59 -19.48
C ALA A 57 9.00 26.43 -18.05
N VAL A 58 9.56 27.50 -17.47
CA VAL A 58 10.04 27.51 -16.07
C VAL A 58 8.90 27.28 -15.09
N MET A 59 7.74 27.90 -15.33
CA MET A 59 6.55 27.72 -14.49
C MET A 59 6.10 26.24 -14.48
N ARG A 60 6.02 25.60 -15.64
CA ARG A 60 5.66 24.19 -15.76
C ARG A 60 6.68 23.28 -15.09
N GLU A 61 7.97 23.58 -15.25
CA GLU A 61 9.04 22.83 -14.58
C GLU A 61 8.91 22.91 -13.05
N ALA A 62 8.64 24.09 -12.51
CA ALA A 62 8.42 24.29 -11.08
C ALA A 62 7.22 23.50 -10.55
N GLU A 63 6.11 23.46 -11.30
CA GLU A 63 4.93 22.65 -10.97
C GLU A 63 5.27 21.16 -10.87
N TYR A 64 5.91 20.60 -11.90
CA TYR A 64 6.32 19.20 -11.89
C TYR A 64 7.26 18.90 -10.73
N LYS A 65 8.25 19.77 -10.50
CA LYS A 65 9.22 19.56 -9.42
C LYS A 65 8.54 19.52 -8.06
N LEU A 66 7.61 20.43 -7.78
CA LEU A 66 6.88 20.46 -6.51
C LEU A 66 5.96 19.24 -6.35
N VAL A 67 5.26 18.83 -7.41
CA VAL A 67 4.43 17.61 -7.39
C VAL A 67 5.28 16.37 -7.13
N ASP A 68 6.40 16.21 -7.82
CA ASP A 68 7.31 15.07 -7.63
C ASP A 68 7.82 15.00 -6.19
N MET A 69 8.18 16.14 -5.60
CA MET A 69 8.61 16.17 -4.19
C MET A 69 7.49 15.79 -3.22
N VAL A 70 6.22 16.18 -3.47
CA VAL A 70 5.08 15.74 -2.65
C VAL A 70 4.88 14.23 -2.79
N VAL A 71 4.97 13.71 -4.01
CA VAL A 71 4.83 12.27 -4.29
C VAL A 71 5.95 11.47 -3.60
N GLU A 72 7.18 11.95 -3.61
CA GLU A 72 8.29 11.34 -2.87
C GLU A 72 8.08 11.37 -1.35
N GLU A 73 7.59 12.48 -0.80
CA GLU A 73 7.38 12.62 0.64
C GLU A 73 6.20 11.75 1.13
N THR A 74 5.10 11.71 0.39
CA THR A 74 3.95 10.84 0.69
C THR A 74 4.30 9.35 0.60
N LYS A 75 5.20 8.97 -0.31
CA LYS A 75 5.73 7.59 -0.37
C LYS A 75 6.56 7.20 0.84
N LYS A 76 7.18 8.15 1.55
CA LYS A 76 7.92 7.84 2.79
C LYS A 76 6.98 7.38 3.91
N ASP A 77 5.78 7.95 4.00
CA ASP A 77 4.72 7.50 4.91
C ASP A 77 4.06 6.18 4.45
N GLU A 78 4.15 5.83 3.16
CA GLU A 78 3.68 4.55 2.61
C GLU A 78 4.69 3.41 2.69
N LEU A 79 5.97 3.66 3.04
CA LEU A 79 6.91 2.58 3.29
C LEU A 79 6.35 1.74 4.44
N PRO A 80 5.96 0.47 4.22
CA PRO A 80 5.41 -0.35 5.28
C PRO A 80 6.46 -0.37 6.38
N HIS A 81 6.11 0.15 7.57
CA HIS A 81 6.99 0.12 8.73
C HIS A 81 7.64 -1.27 8.76
N PRO A 82 8.98 -1.42 8.83
CA PRO A 82 9.67 -2.70 8.55
C PRO A 82 9.09 -3.89 9.30
N LEU A 83 8.51 -3.62 10.48
CA LEU A 83 7.75 -4.56 11.28
C LEU A 83 6.53 -5.19 10.57
N VAL A 84 5.79 -4.46 9.74
CA VAL A 84 4.67 -5.00 8.93
C VAL A 84 5.17 -6.05 7.94
N ALA A 85 6.29 -5.82 7.27
CA ALA A 85 6.90 -6.81 6.39
C ALA A 85 7.33 -8.06 7.18
N LYS A 86 7.94 -7.87 8.37
CA LYS A 86 8.29 -8.98 9.28
C LYS A 86 7.07 -9.78 9.73
N VAL A 87 5.94 -9.12 10.04
CA VAL A 87 4.68 -9.79 10.38
C VAL A 87 4.20 -10.66 9.21
N LYS A 88 4.15 -10.12 7.99
CA LYS A 88 3.70 -10.86 6.81
C LYS A 88 4.57 -12.10 6.56
N ASP A 89 5.88 -11.95 6.65
CA ASP A 89 6.85 -13.02 6.51
C ASP A 89 6.73 -14.08 7.61
N TYR A 90 6.56 -13.66 8.87
CA TYR A 90 6.31 -14.58 9.98
C TYR A 90 5.03 -15.40 9.76
N VAL A 91 3.94 -14.76 9.34
CA VAL A 91 2.67 -15.45 9.05
C VAL A 91 2.88 -16.49 7.96
N PHE A 92 3.53 -16.13 6.86
CA PHE A 92 3.77 -17.04 5.73
C PHE A 92 4.55 -18.30 6.16
N ARG A 93 5.62 -18.14 6.95
CA ARG A 93 6.45 -19.27 7.42
C ARG A 93 5.76 -20.18 8.43
N ASN A 94 4.75 -19.67 9.15
CA ASN A 94 4.09 -20.36 10.26
C ASN A 94 2.63 -20.74 9.98
N LEU A 95 2.17 -20.72 8.72
CA LEU A 95 0.78 -21.00 8.36
C LEU A 95 0.27 -22.37 8.84
N GLN A 96 1.17 -23.35 8.98
CA GLN A 96 0.88 -24.71 9.42
C GLN A 96 0.96 -24.89 10.95
N SER A 97 1.21 -23.81 11.69
CA SER A 97 1.37 -23.83 13.14
C SER A 97 0.37 -22.89 13.81
N GLU A 98 0.36 -22.88 15.14
CA GLU A 98 -0.46 -21.93 15.90
C GLU A 98 0.21 -20.56 15.83
N ILE A 99 -0.52 -19.54 15.35
CA ILE A 99 -0.03 -18.17 15.26
C ILE A 99 -0.79 -17.33 16.28
N LYS A 100 -0.09 -16.90 17.33
CA LYS A 100 -0.61 -15.92 18.29
C LYS A 100 0.09 -14.59 18.11
N VAL A 101 -0.68 -13.51 18.26
CA VAL A 101 -0.14 -12.15 18.18
C VAL A 101 0.89 -11.89 19.29
N SER A 102 0.68 -12.47 20.49
CA SER A 102 1.63 -12.42 21.60
C SER A 102 3.00 -12.96 21.24
N ASP A 103 3.04 -14.11 20.56
CA ASP A 103 4.28 -14.82 20.26
C ASP A 103 5.07 -14.05 19.19
N MET A 104 4.35 -13.51 18.21
CA MET A 104 4.92 -12.63 17.18
C MET A 104 5.45 -11.33 17.78
N ALA A 105 4.72 -10.72 18.71
CA ALA A 105 5.15 -9.51 19.40
C ALA A 105 6.40 -9.74 20.25
N GLY A 106 6.45 -10.87 20.98
CA GLY A 106 7.64 -11.30 21.72
C GLY A 106 8.85 -11.51 20.82
N ASN A 107 8.69 -12.19 19.67
CA ASN A 107 9.76 -12.40 18.69
C ASN A 107 10.32 -11.10 18.09
N PHE A 108 9.52 -10.03 18.06
CA PHE A 108 9.94 -8.73 17.54
C PHE A 108 10.28 -7.71 18.64
N CYS A 109 10.29 -8.13 19.91
CA CYS A 109 10.54 -7.27 21.07
C CYS A 109 9.61 -6.04 21.13
N VAL A 110 8.32 -6.23 20.84
CA VAL A 110 7.30 -5.16 20.89
C VAL A 110 6.08 -5.58 21.71
N ASN A 111 5.26 -4.61 22.11
CA ASN A 111 3.93 -4.90 22.67
C ASN A 111 2.99 -5.42 21.57
N ALA A 112 2.17 -6.42 21.89
CA ALA A 112 1.11 -6.94 21.03
C ALA A 112 0.07 -5.89 20.60
N ASP A 113 -0.29 -4.94 21.49
CA ASP A 113 -1.24 -3.86 21.14
C ASP A 113 -0.63 -2.90 20.12
N TYR A 114 0.65 -2.56 20.32
CA TYR A 114 1.39 -1.73 19.37
C TYR A 114 1.50 -2.44 18.01
N LEU A 115 1.87 -3.72 18.00
CA LEU A 115 1.97 -4.52 16.78
C LEU A 115 0.64 -4.58 16.03
N SER A 116 -0.46 -4.83 16.75
CA SER A 116 -1.82 -4.89 16.19
C SER A 116 -2.26 -3.55 15.61
N SER A 117 -2.03 -2.47 16.36
CA SER A 117 -2.41 -1.11 15.95
C SER A 117 -1.61 -0.66 14.72
N LEU A 118 -0.30 -0.89 14.73
CA LEU A 118 0.58 -0.59 13.60
C LEU A 118 0.15 -1.38 12.36
N PHE A 119 -0.06 -2.69 12.49
CA PHE A 119 -0.46 -3.52 11.36
C PHE A 119 -1.82 -3.09 10.81
N HIS A 120 -2.78 -2.75 11.68
CA HIS A 120 -4.08 -2.26 11.25
C HIS A 120 -3.99 -0.90 10.54
N LYS A 121 -3.22 0.04 11.09
CA LYS A 121 -2.99 1.35 10.46
C LYS A 121 -2.35 1.21 9.08
N SER A 122 -1.40 0.30 8.92
CA SER A 122 -0.68 0.11 7.65
C SER A 122 -1.41 -0.76 6.62
N THR A 123 -2.31 -1.66 7.04
CA THR A 123 -2.93 -2.65 6.12
C THR A 123 -4.45 -2.55 6.03
N GLY A 124 -5.10 -1.75 6.89
CA GLY A 124 -6.55 -1.67 7.03
C GLY A 124 -7.20 -2.92 7.63
N LYS A 125 -6.42 -3.93 8.07
CA LYS A 125 -6.92 -5.23 8.55
C LYS A 125 -6.26 -5.64 9.86
N THR A 126 -6.94 -6.44 10.66
CA THR A 126 -6.33 -7.02 11.87
C THR A 126 -5.39 -8.16 11.51
N ILE A 127 -4.37 -8.43 12.34
CA ILE A 127 -3.43 -9.53 12.15
C ILE A 127 -4.17 -10.87 12.08
N THR A 128 -5.13 -11.11 12.97
CA THR A 128 -5.94 -12.34 12.97
C THR A 128 -6.70 -12.53 11.67
N ARG A 129 -7.31 -11.45 11.13
CA ARG A 129 -7.99 -11.51 9.84
C ARG A 129 -7.01 -11.84 8.71
N TYR A 130 -5.84 -11.20 8.71
CA TYR A 130 -4.79 -11.46 7.72
C TYR A 130 -4.30 -12.91 7.75
N VAL A 131 -4.08 -13.49 8.93
CA VAL A 131 -3.72 -14.91 9.09
C VAL A 131 -4.77 -15.83 8.48
N LEU A 132 -6.06 -15.57 8.74
CA LEU A 132 -7.14 -16.38 8.16
C LEU A 132 -7.22 -16.22 6.63
N GLU A 133 -7.02 -15.02 6.10
CA GLU A 133 -6.98 -14.77 4.65
C GLU A 133 -5.86 -15.58 3.98
N GLU A 134 -4.66 -15.57 4.55
CA GLU A 134 -3.52 -16.34 4.02
C GLU A 134 -3.73 -17.86 4.15
N LYS A 135 -4.32 -18.34 5.26
CA LYS A 135 -4.72 -19.75 5.39
C LYS A 135 -5.74 -20.16 4.33
N VAL A 136 -6.76 -19.32 4.05
CA VAL A 136 -7.75 -19.60 2.99
C VAL A 136 -7.09 -19.61 1.62
N LYS A 137 -6.13 -18.71 1.36
CA LYS A 137 -5.38 -18.69 0.11
C LYS A 137 -4.59 -20.00 -0.09
N ALA A 138 -3.91 -20.49 0.94
CA ALA A 138 -3.23 -21.79 0.90
C ALA A 138 -4.24 -22.95 0.70
N ALA A 139 -5.38 -22.92 1.41
CA ALA A 139 -6.41 -23.93 1.27
C ALA A 139 -6.98 -23.99 -0.15
N LYS A 140 -7.19 -22.86 -0.83
CA LYS A 140 -7.61 -22.83 -2.24
C LYS A 140 -6.66 -23.63 -3.12
N SER A 141 -5.35 -23.42 -2.97
CA SER A 141 -4.35 -24.17 -3.71
C SER A 141 -4.43 -25.67 -3.41
N MET A 142 -4.53 -26.06 -2.14
CA MET A 142 -4.68 -27.48 -1.77
C MET A 142 -5.97 -28.10 -2.34
N LEU A 143 -7.07 -27.37 -2.36
CA LEU A 143 -8.34 -27.84 -2.92
C LEU A 143 -8.28 -28.05 -4.44
N ILE A 144 -7.47 -27.26 -5.16
CA ILE A 144 -7.34 -27.29 -6.62
C ILE A 144 -6.32 -28.37 -7.06
N TYR A 145 -5.19 -28.45 -6.36
CA TYR A 145 -4.02 -29.21 -6.82
C TYR A 145 -3.82 -30.55 -6.10
N THR A 146 -4.54 -30.83 -5.01
CA THR A 146 -4.37 -32.08 -4.24
C THR A 146 -5.69 -32.80 -3.97
N THR A 147 -5.59 -34.10 -3.68
CA THR A 147 -6.71 -34.97 -3.27
C THR A 147 -7.01 -34.89 -1.77
N ASN A 148 -6.32 -34.01 -1.01
CA ASN A 148 -6.40 -34.03 0.45
C ASN A 148 -7.83 -33.90 0.95
N THR A 149 -8.20 -34.62 2.01
CA THR A 149 -9.54 -34.47 2.59
C THR A 149 -9.70 -33.08 3.23
N LEU A 150 -10.95 -32.61 3.39
CA LEU A 150 -11.21 -31.34 4.08
C LEU A 150 -10.69 -31.35 5.53
N GLN A 151 -10.67 -32.52 6.15
CA GLN A 151 -10.12 -32.73 7.49
C GLN A 151 -8.59 -32.61 7.50
N GLU A 152 -7.90 -33.20 6.52
CA GLU A 152 -6.45 -33.05 6.35
C GLU A 152 -6.05 -31.60 6.10
N ILE A 153 -6.75 -30.89 5.21
CA ILE A 153 -6.46 -29.47 4.92
C ILE A 153 -6.66 -28.62 6.18
N ALA A 154 -7.73 -28.87 6.93
CA ALA A 154 -7.98 -28.18 8.20
C ALA A 154 -6.85 -28.45 9.21
N PHE A 155 -6.38 -29.70 9.31
CA PHE A 155 -5.27 -30.07 10.18
C PHE A 155 -3.94 -29.44 9.76
N VAL A 156 -3.56 -29.56 8.48
CA VAL A 156 -2.30 -29.04 7.92
C VAL A 156 -2.21 -27.53 8.09
N LEU A 157 -3.31 -26.80 7.88
CA LEU A 157 -3.36 -25.34 8.05
C LEU A 157 -3.68 -24.93 9.50
N ASN A 158 -3.62 -25.88 10.44
CA ASN A 158 -3.85 -25.69 11.86
C ASN A 158 -5.13 -24.87 12.16
N PHE A 159 -6.25 -25.29 11.58
CA PHE A 159 -7.58 -24.89 12.00
C PHE A 159 -8.02 -25.76 13.18
N SER A 160 -8.73 -25.17 14.14
CA SER A 160 -9.23 -25.90 15.31
C SER A 160 -10.18 -27.07 14.99
N SER A 161 -10.85 -27.04 13.83
CA SER A 161 -11.66 -28.16 13.32
C SER A 161 -11.95 -27.99 11.83
N GLN A 162 -12.38 -29.07 11.17
CA GLN A 162 -12.92 -29.02 9.80
C GLN A 162 -14.13 -28.07 9.67
N SER A 163 -14.99 -28.01 10.69
CA SER A 163 -16.15 -27.10 10.72
C SER A 163 -15.73 -25.64 10.80
N HIS A 164 -14.71 -25.33 11.61
CA HIS A 164 -14.14 -23.99 11.68
C HIS A 164 -13.51 -23.59 10.34
N PHE A 165 -12.71 -24.48 9.73
CA PHE A 165 -12.17 -24.29 8.39
C PHE A 165 -13.27 -23.99 7.36
N SER A 166 -14.32 -24.83 7.30
CA SER A 166 -15.40 -24.68 6.32
C SER A 166 -16.16 -23.36 6.48
N THR A 167 -16.39 -22.93 7.72
CA THR A 167 -17.06 -21.65 8.02
C THR A 167 -16.22 -20.46 7.60
N VAL A 168 -14.92 -20.48 7.95
CA VAL A 168 -13.97 -19.43 7.58
C VAL A 168 -13.81 -19.36 6.07
N PHE A 169 -13.61 -20.49 5.41
CA PHE A 169 -13.44 -20.55 3.96
C PHE A 169 -14.63 -19.92 3.25
N ARG A 170 -15.86 -20.36 3.58
CA ARG A 170 -17.09 -19.77 2.99
C ARG A 170 -17.22 -18.29 3.26
N LYS A 171 -16.82 -17.80 4.43
CA LYS A 171 -16.84 -16.37 4.75
C LYS A 171 -15.93 -15.54 3.82
N PHE A 172 -14.80 -16.10 3.39
CA PHE A 172 -13.84 -15.40 2.54
C PHE A 172 -14.05 -15.63 1.04
N THR A 173 -14.64 -16.76 0.64
CA THR A 173 -14.77 -17.14 -0.77
C THR A 173 -16.20 -17.10 -1.30
N GLY A 174 -17.21 -17.08 -0.42
CA GLY A 174 -18.62 -17.25 -0.77
C GLY A 174 -19.05 -18.70 -1.02
N LEU A 175 -18.12 -19.66 -1.10
CA LEU A 175 -18.38 -21.06 -1.41
C LEU A 175 -17.89 -21.97 -0.27
N THR A 176 -18.53 -23.10 -0.04
CA THR A 176 -17.96 -24.14 0.82
C THR A 176 -16.69 -24.73 0.19
N PRO A 177 -15.76 -25.29 0.99
CA PRO A 177 -14.57 -25.94 0.45
C PRO A 177 -14.88 -27.04 -0.58
N LYS A 178 -15.99 -27.78 -0.37
CA LYS A 178 -16.43 -28.85 -1.27
C LYS A 178 -16.91 -28.27 -2.61
N GLU A 179 -17.82 -27.28 -2.58
CA GLU A 179 -18.28 -26.59 -3.80
C GLU A 179 -17.12 -25.97 -4.57
N TYR A 180 -16.16 -25.37 -3.85
CA TYR A 180 -14.97 -24.79 -4.45
C TYR A 180 -14.12 -25.86 -5.15
N ARG A 181 -13.88 -27.00 -4.51
CA ARG A 181 -13.17 -28.13 -5.13
C ARG A 181 -13.93 -28.66 -6.34
N ASP A 182 -15.23 -28.87 -6.23
CA ASP A 182 -16.03 -29.42 -7.32
C ASP A 182 -16.04 -28.53 -8.56
N THR A 183 -15.92 -27.21 -8.36
CA THR A 183 -15.91 -26.19 -9.42
C THR A 183 -14.54 -26.01 -10.06
N TYR A 184 -13.45 -26.08 -9.27
CA TYR A 184 -12.11 -25.66 -9.70
C TYR A 184 -11.03 -26.75 -9.67
N SER A 185 -11.35 -27.98 -9.25
CA SER A 185 -10.37 -29.07 -9.21
C SER A 185 -9.84 -29.40 -10.61
N LEU A 186 -8.52 -29.35 -10.78
CA LEU A 186 -7.85 -29.69 -12.03
C LEU A 186 -7.67 -31.21 -12.19
N GLN A 187 -7.95 -32.00 -11.15
CA GLN A 187 -7.84 -33.46 -11.20
C GLN A 187 -9.05 -34.13 -11.87
N LYS A 188 -10.14 -33.38 -12.14
CA LYS A 188 -11.30 -33.91 -12.88
C LYS A 188 -11.08 -34.00 -14.39
N THR A 189 -10.02 -33.42 -14.95
CA THR A 189 -9.85 -33.29 -16.40
C THR A 189 -9.04 -34.43 -17.04
N GLU A 190 -8.48 -35.36 -16.25
CA GLU A 190 -7.60 -36.43 -16.76
C GLU A 190 -8.27 -37.83 -16.86
N GLU A 191 -9.51 -38.01 -16.42
CA GLU A 191 -10.21 -39.32 -16.47
C GLU A 191 -11.29 -39.44 -17.56
N GLU A 192 -11.48 -38.43 -18.43
CA GLU A 192 -12.43 -38.46 -19.56
C GLU A 192 -11.73 -38.32 -20.94
N GLY A 193 -10.54 -38.91 -21.09
CA GLY A 193 -9.77 -38.95 -22.35
C GLY A 193 -9.47 -40.36 -22.83
#